data_AF-A0A7G9Z6C7-F1
#
_entry.id   AF-A0A7G9Z6C7-F1
#
_cell.length_a   1.000
_cell.length_b   1.000
_cell.length_c   1.000
_cell.angle_alpha   90.00
_cell.angle_beta   90.00
_cell.angle_gamma   90.00
#
_symmetry.space_group_name_H-M   'P 1'
#
loop_
_entity.id
_entity.type
_entity.pdbx_description
1 polymer ?
#
loop_
_entity_poly.entity_id
_entity_poly.type
_entity_poly.pdbx_seq_one_letter_code
_entity_poly.pdbx_strand_id
1 'polypeptide(L)'
;MISELTTLELKDAPQEVRDIIREIPEENIDYEELTEEAVNLARKYIVEGVIGEGKLVDAEHIAIATINRVDVLVSWNFRHIVNLSKIRGYNSVNLKYGYPLLEIRSPLEVITYEE
;
A
#
# COMPACT_ATOMS: atom_id res chain seq x y z
N MET A 1 9.89 -2.16 1.79
CA MET A 1 9.36 -0.80 1.99
C MET A 1 8.47 -0.74 3.22
N ILE A 2 8.72 0.21 4.12
CA ILE A 2 7.84 0.59 5.23
C ILE A 2 7.51 2.06 5.05
N SER A 3 6.22 2.39 4.94
CA SER A 3 5.81 3.80 4.89
C SER A 3 5.74 4.43 6.28
N GLU A 4 5.85 5.76 6.34
CA GLU A 4 5.63 6.51 7.57
C GLU A 4 4.26 6.20 8.19
N LEU A 5 3.22 6.05 7.36
CA LEU A 5 1.86 5.69 7.80
C LEU A 5 1.85 4.36 8.54
N THR A 6 2.55 3.35 8.03
CA THR A 6 2.69 2.03 8.69
C THR A 6 3.35 2.16 10.06
N THR A 7 4.35 3.04 10.18
CA THR A 7 5.03 3.29 11.47
C THR A 7 4.10 3.98 12.48
N LEU A 8 3.23 4.88 12.01
CA LEU A 8 2.21 5.53 12.84
C LEU A 8 1.14 4.53 13.31
N GLU A 9 0.66 3.67 12.42
CA GLU A 9 -0.32 2.61 12.75
C GLU A 9 0.17 1.66 13.85
N LEU A 10 1.48 1.39 13.88
CA LEU A 10 2.09 0.48 14.85
C LEU A 10 2.30 1.08 16.23
N LYS A 11 2.26 2.41 16.39
CA LYS A 11 2.50 3.04 17.71
C LYS A 11 1.54 2.51 18.78
N ASP A 12 0.28 2.30 18.38
CA ASP A 12 -0.81 1.84 19.24
C ASP A 12 -0.95 0.31 19.29
N ALA A 13 -0.11 -0.43 18.54
CA ALA A 13 -0.15 -1.88 18.50
C ALA A 13 0.47 -2.53 19.76
N PRO A 14 0.05 -3.76 20.13
CA PRO A 14 0.68 -4.53 21.21
C PRO A 14 2.19 -4.67 21.02
N GLN A 15 2.95 -4.77 22.11
CA GLN A 15 4.41 -4.84 22.08
C GLN A 15 4.91 -5.97 21.17
N GLU A 16 4.31 -7.15 21.26
CA GLU A 16 4.63 -8.31 20.41
C GLU A 16 4.49 -8.03 18.92
N VAL A 17 3.51 -7.20 18.50
CA VAL A 17 3.32 -6.83 17.09
C VAL A 17 4.36 -5.81 16.64
N ARG A 18 4.72 -4.87 17.52
CA ARG A 18 5.75 -3.86 17.24
C ARG A 18 7.14 -4.49 17.11
N ASP A 19 7.39 -5.55 17.85
CA ASP A 19 8.68 -6.24 17.84
C ASP A 19 8.91 -7.05 16.54
N ILE A 20 7.86 -7.50 15.85
CA ILE A 20 7.98 -8.22 14.56
C ILE A 20 8.77 -7.41 13.53
N ILE A 21 8.56 -6.08 13.46
CA ILE A 21 9.30 -5.25 12.51
C ILE A 21 10.80 -5.25 12.80
N ARG A 22 11.19 -5.37 14.08
CA ARG A 22 12.59 -5.41 14.49
C ARG A 22 13.29 -6.71 14.11
N GLU A 23 12.53 -7.74 13.74
CA GLU A 23 13.07 -9.01 13.24
C GLU A 23 13.50 -8.91 11.76
N ILE A 24 13.03 -7.90 11.02
CA ILE A 24 13.42 -7.68 9.63
C ILE A 24 14.78 -6.97 9.61
N PRO A 25 15.80 -7.49 8.88
CA PRO A 25 17.08 -6.81 8.73
C PRO A 25 16.92 -5.40 8.16
N GLU A 26 17.59 -4.39 8.74
CA GLU A 26 17.49 -2.99 8.29
C GLU A 26 17.87 -2.82 6.81
N GLU A 27 18.82 -3.60 6.32
CA GLU A 27 19.25 -3.63 4.91
C GLU A 27 18.15 -4.09 3.93
N ASN A 28 17.08 -4.71 4.43
CA ASN A 28 15.92 -5.15 3.65
C ASN A 28 14.74 -4.18 3.76
N ILE A 29 14.92 -3.03 4.43
CA ILE A 29 13.86 -2.06 4.70
C ILE A 29 14.21 -0.71 4.08
N ASP A 30 13.43 -0.33 3.07
CA ASP A 30 13.36 1.06 2.60
C ASP A 30 12.24 1.80 3.33
N TYR A 31 12.55 2.94 3.96
CA TYR A 31 11.56 3.79 4.60
C TYR A 31 11.11 4.90 3.66
N GLU A 32 9.79 5.09 3.55
CA GLU A 32 9.19 6.08 2.65
C GLU A 32 8.27 7.05 3.40
N GLU A 33 8.49 8.35 3.18
CA GLU A 33 7.70 9.42 3.79
C GLU A 33 6.40 9.69 3.00
N LEU A 34 5.38 10.19 3.70
CA LEU A 34 4.16 10.65 3.03
C LEU A 34 4.41 11.99 2.34
N THR A 35 4.43 11.99 1.01
CA THR A 35 4.63 13.20 0.19
C THR A 35 3.31 13.86 -0.21
N GLU A 36 3.35 15.16 -0.52
CA GLU A 36 2.18 15.85 -1.09
C GLU A 36 1.70 15.21 -2.40
N GLU A 37 2.61 14.68 -3.20
CA GLU A 37 2.28 13.94 -4.42
C GLU A 37 1.45 12.70 -4.12
N ALA A 38 1.84 11.92 -3.10
CA ALA A 38 1.10 10.76 -2.64
C ALA A 38 -0.29 11.13 -2.11
N VAL A 39 -0.39 12.19 -1.30
CA VAL A 39 -1.68 12.70 -0.81
C VAL A 39 -2.59 13.12 -1.98
N ASN A 40 -2.03 13.78 -2.99
CA ASN A 40 -2.78 14.20 -4.16
C ASN A 40 -3.26 13.01 -5.01
N LEU A 41 -2.44 11.99 -5.18
CA LEU A 41 -2.82 10.76 -5.89
C LEU A 41 -3.88 9.96 -5.09
N ALA A 42 -3.74 9.86 -3.77
CA ALA A 42 -4.72 9.23 -2.89
C ALA A 42 -6.11 9.88 -3.00
N ARG A 43 -6.15 11.21 -3.00
CA ARG A 43 -7.40 11.98 -3.21
C ARG A 43 -8.03 11.70 -4.57
N LYS A 44 -7.23 11.50 -5.62
CA LYS A 44 -7.76 11.12 -6.94
C LYS A 44 -8.44 9.75 -6.91
N TYR A 45 -7.91 8.77 -6.18
CA TYR A 45 -8.60 7.47 -6.01
C TYR A 45 -9.98 7.63 -5.37
N ILE A 46 -10.12 8.56 -4.41
CA ILE A 46 -11.39 8.85 -3.75
C ILE A 46 -12.35 9.57 -4.69
N VAL A 47 -11.89 10.64 -5.36
CA VAL A 47 -12.70 11.44 -6.29
C VAL A 47 -13.22 10.61 -7.46
N GLU A 48 -12.43 9.67 -7.95
CA GLU A 48 -12.80 8.76 -9.04
C GLU A 48 -13.64 7.56 -8.54
N GLY A 49 -13.98 7.50 -7.25
CA GLY A 49 -14.86 6.49 -6.65
C GLY A 49 -14.23 5.12 -6.48
N VAL A 50 -12.90 5.01 -6.58
CA VAL A 50 -12.20 3.73 -6.40
C VAL A 50 -12.29 3.30 -4.95
N ILE A 51 -12.12 4.21 -3.99
CA ILE A 51 -12.20 3.93 -2.56
C ILE A 51 -12.97 5.04 -1.85
N GLY A 52 -13.65 4.73 -0.74
CA GLY A 52 -14.43 5.73 -0.01
C GLY A 52 -13.56 6.68 0.81
N GLU A 53 -14.08 7.89 1.10
CA GLU A 53 -13.38 8.92 1.88
C GLU A 53 -12.87 8.43 3.25
N GLY A 54 -13.63 7.57 3.93
CA GLY A 54 -13.25 6.99 5.22
C GLY A 54 -12.08 5.98 5.16
N LYS A 55 -11.41 5.86 4.01
CA LYS A 55 -10.28 4.96 3.76
C LYS A 55 -9.09 5.70 3.14
N LEU A 56 -8.91 6.96 3.52
CA LEU A 56 -7.81 7.80 3.02
C LEU A 56 -6.44 7.15 3.28
N VAL A 57 -6.20 6.59 4.46
CA VAL A 57 -4.92 5.96 4.81
C VAL A 57 -4.59 4.77 3.88
N ASP A 58 -5.58 3.92 3.58
CA ASP A 58 -5.41 2.83 2.59
C ASP A 58 -5.07 3.40 1.19
N ALA A 59 -5.71 4.52 0.81
CA ALA A 59 -5.46 5.18 -0.47
C ALA A 59 -4.06 5.81 -0.54
N GLU A 60 -3.58 6.38 0.55
CA GLU A 60 -2.24 6.97 0.68
C GLU A 60 -1.15 5.90 0.61
N HIS A 61 -1.32 4.75 1.28
CA HIS A 61 -0.41 3.61 1.14
C HIS A 61 -0.25 3.16 -0.32
N ILE A 62 -1.36 3.03 -1.06
CA ILE A 62 -1.35 2.64 -2.48
C ILE A 62 -0.66 3.72 -3.33
N ALA A 63 -0.89 5.00 -3.03
CA ALA A 63 -0.27 6.11 -3.72
C ALA A 63 1.25 6.15 -3.53
N ILE A 64 1.73 5.96 -2.28
CA ILE A 64 3.16 5.87 -1.96
C ILE A 64 3.81 4.73 -2.76
N ALA A 65 3.21 3.52 -2.72
CA ALA A 65 3.73 2.38 -3.45
C ALA A 65 3.78 2.62 -4.98
N THR A 66 2.76 3.30 -5.51
CA THR A 66 2.70 3.66 -6.94
C THR A 66 3.80 4.65 -7.33
N ILE A 67 3.98 5.72 -6.57
CA ILE A 67 4.95 6.79 -6.86
C ILE A 67 6.38 6.26 -6.77
N ASN A 68 6.66 5.47 -5.74
CA ASN A 68 7.96 4.84 -5.53
C ASN A 68 8.19 3.59 -6.40
N ARG A 69 7.28 3.30 -7.35
CA ARG A 69 7.42 2.23 -8.34
C ARG A 69 7.68 0.86 -7.70
N VAL A 70 6.99 0.57 -6.61
CA VAL A 70 7.04 -0.74 -5.97
C VAL A 70 6.63 -1.82 -6.96
N ASP A 71 7.43 -2.88 -7.05
CA ASP A 71 7.17 -3.98 -7.97
C ASP A 71 5.85 -4.69 -7.64
N VAL A 72 5.61 -5.00 -6.35
CA VAL A 72 4.40 -5.66 -5.85
C VAL A 72 3.99 -5.11 -4.48
N LEU A 73 2.75 -4.61 -4.37
CA LEU A 73 2.12 -4.30 -3.10
C LEU A 73 1.36 -5.53 -2.58
N VAL A 74 1.82 -6.07 -1.45
CA VAL A 74 1.21 -7.25 -0.81
C VAL A 74 0.31 -6.80 0.34
N SER A 75 -0.94 -7.28 0.39
CA SER A 75 -1.89 -6.87 1.45
C SER A 75 -2.87 -7.97 1.88
N TRP A 76 -3.25 -7.95 3.17
CA TRP A 76 -4.34 -8.77 3.71
C TRP A 76 -5.72 -8.08 3.64
N ASN A 77 -5.81 -6.83 3.16
CA ASN A 77 -7.08 -6.11 3.03
C ASN A 77 -7.82 -6.50 1.75
N PHE A 78 -8.52 -7.64 1.79
CA PHE A 78 -9.28 -8.18 0.65
C PHE A 78 -10.48 -7.31 0.23
N ARG A 79 -10.97 -6.45 1.11
CA ARG A 79 -12.16 -5.65 0.84
C ARG A 79 -11.84 -4.41 0.03
N HIS A 80 -10.74 -3.73 0.36
CA HIS A 80 -10.45 -2.40 -0.18
C HIS A 80 -9.19 -2.36 -1.05
N ILE A 81 -8.24 -3.29 -0.86
CA ILE A 81 -6.96 -3.29 -1.58
C ILE A 81 -6.93 -4.42 -2.62
N VAL A 82 -7.03 -5.68 -2.19
CA VAL A 82 -6.82 -6.85 -3.06
C VAL A 82 -8.05 -7.20 -3.92
N ASN A 83 -9.17 -6.48 -3.76
CA ASN A 83 -10.35 -6.71 -4.58
C ASN A 83 -10.06 -6.38 -6.07
N LEU A 84 -10.31 -7.32 -6.99
CA LEU A 84 -10.00 -7.16 -8.42
C LEU A 84 -10.58 -5.88 -9.04
N SER A 85 -11.81 -5.48 -8.67
CA SER A 85 -12.41 -4.25 -9.18
C SER A 85 -11.71 -3.01 -8.62
N LYS A 86 -11.19 -3.07 -7.39
CA LYS A 86 -10.42 -2.00 -6.77
C LYS A 86 -9.04 -1.88 -7.41
N ILE A 87 -8.33 -2.99 -7.58
CA ILE A 87 -7.03 -3.04 -8.28
C ILE A 87 -7.14 -2.39 -9.66
N ARG A 88 -8.16 -2.78 -10.45
CA ARG A 88 -8.42 -2.16 -11.76
C ARG A 88 -8.72 -0.67 -11.65
N GLY A 89 -9.48 -0.26 -10.64
CA GLY A 89 -9.77 1.15 -10.37
C GLY A 89 -8.50 1.95 -10.06
N TYR A 90 -7.67 1.50 -9.13
CA TYR A 90 -6.41 2.17 -8.78
C TYR A 90 -5.52 2.33 -10.00
N ASN A 91 -5.32 1.24 -10.74
CA ASN A 91 -4.49 1.25 -11.94
C ASN A 91 -5.08 2.10 -13.07
N SER A 92 -6.40 2.16 -13.22
CA SER A 92 -7.03 3.07 -14.17
C SER A 92 -6.78 4.54 -13.81
N VAL A 93 -6.82 4.88 -12.51
CA VAL A 93 -6.49 6.23 -12.04
C VAL A 93 -5.00 6.50 -12.24
N ASN A 94 -4.12 5.56 -11.90
CA ASN A 94 -2.68 5.70 -12.10
C ASN A 94 -2.35 6.06 -13.55
N LEU A 95 -2.82 5.26 -14.50
CA LEU A 95 -2.60 5.51 -15.92
C LEU A 95 -3.18 6.85 -16.37
N LYS A 96 -4.39 7.21 -15.92
CA LYS A 96 -5.04 8.48 -16.26
C LYS A 96 -4.20 9.69 -15.85
N TYR A 97 -3.46 9.58 -14.74
CA TYR A 97 -2.64 10.67 -14.20
C TYR A 97 -1.13 10.50 -14.45
N GLY A 98 -0.72 9.57 -15.33
CA GLY A 98 0.66 9.40 -15.77
C GLY A 98 1.54 8.56 -14.84
N TYR A 99 0.95 7.84 -13.89
CA TYR A 99 1.64 6.95 -12.97
C TYR A 99 1.71 5.51 -13.51
N PRO A 100 2.72 4.72 -13.09
CA PRO A 100 2.83 3.33 -13.52
C PRO A 100 1.70 2.47 -12.94
N LEU A 101 1.55 1.28 -13.54
CA LEU A 101 0.75 0.23 -12.94
C LEU A 101 1.42 -0.26 -11.66
N LEU A 102 0.60 -0.53 -10.65
CA LEU A 102 0.98 -1.18 -9.42
C LEU A 102 0.42 -2.59 -9.42
N GLU A 103 1.28 -3.58 -9.27
CA GLU A 103 0.86 -4.95 -9.04
C GLU A 103 0.42 -5.10 -7.58
N ILE A 104 -0.76 -5.66 -7.35
CA ILE A 104 -1.33 -5.83 -6.00
C ILE A 104 -1.72 -7.30 -5.83
N ARG A 105 -1.18 -7.94 -4.78
CA ARG A 105 -1.36 -9.37 -4.51
C ARG A 105 -1.72 -9.65 -3.06
N SER A 106 -2.41 -10.76 -2.83
CA SER A 106 -2.52 -11.32 -1.48
C SER A 106 -1.24 -12.07 -1.11
N PRO A 107 -0.90 -12.18 0.19
CA PRO A 107 0.21 -13.00 0.66
C PRO A 107 0.18 -14.44 0.16
N LEU A 108 -1.03 -15.01 0.01
CA LEU A 108 -1.22 -16.36 -0.49
C LEU A 108 -0.80 -16.54 -1.95
N GLU A 109 -0.72 -15.47 -2.74
CA GLU A 109 -0.28 -15.50 -4.13
C GLU A 109 1.25 -15.37 -4.30
N VAL A 110 1.97 -15.00 -3.24
CA VAL A 110 3.42 -14.71 -3.30
C VAL A 110 4.26 -15.63 -2.41
N ILE A 111 3.64 -16.36 -1.48
CA ILE A 111 4.31 -17.37 -0.66
C ILE A 111 4.26 -18.72 -1.39
N THR A 112 5.43 -19.24 -1.74
CA THR A 112 5.59 -20.61 -2.22
C THR A 112 6.09 -21.49 -1.08
N TYR A 113 5.44 -22.62 -0.84
CA TYR A 113 5.97 -23.68 0.00
C TYR A 113 6.76 -24.64 -0.89
N GLU A 114 8.02 -24.90 -0.55
CA GLU A 114 8.76 -26.03 -1.12
C GLU A 114 8.13 -27.32 -0.56
N GLU A 115 7.84 -28.30 -1.43
CA GLU A 115 7.42 -29.65 -1.03
C GLU A 115 8.59 -30.46 -0.45
#